data_AF-A0A3A6GM23-F1
#
_entry.id   AF-A0A3A6GM23-F1
#
_cell.length_a   1.000
_cell.length_b   1.000
_cell.length_c   1.000
_cell.angle_alpha   90.00
_cell.angle_beta   90.00
_cell.angle_gamma   90.00
#
_symmetry.space_group_name_H-M   'P 1'
#
loop_
_entity.id
_entity.type
_entity.pdbx_description
1 polymer ?
#
loop_
_entity_poly.entity_id
_entity_poly.type
_entity_poly.pdbx_seq_one_letter_code
_entity_poly.pdbx_strand_id
1 'polypeptide(L)'
;MKETNKSRNKSKMAAVIAVLLVCVLAVGGTIAYLTTHSKLTNSFTVGNIGPIEPEKPGPDPEVPIDPDDTTKLNGNLYEPHWVADSKLMPGNTVAKDPYVGVGPGSEACDVYVYVTNEMVNNQMMYFAMNEGWSAVEADAITVDQKTYYTGGLFKYDAGLDASNVKDKNVWTDKALFDNVLVSKDANIEDFVAKEDATGRTITVQAFLHQSKDAQGTEIEDNVILEAAKKAFGITK
;
A
#
# COMPACT_ATOMS: atom_id res chain seq x y z
N MET A 1 15.01 32.86 -63.57
CA MET A 1 15.50 32.62 -62.19
C MET A 1 15.27 33.86 -61.34
N LYS A 2 14.38 33.77 -60.34
CA LYS A 2 14.50 34.47 -59.05
C LYS A 2 13.43 33.91 -58.12
N GLU A 3 13.89 33.06 -57.20
CA GLU A 3 13.08 32.47 -56.15
C GLU A 3 12.68 33.50 -55.08
N THR A 4 11.49 33.27 -54.55
CA THR A 4 10.76 34.00 -53.51
C THR A 4 11.44 34.02 -52.15
N ASN A 5 11.60 35.22 -51.61
CA ASN A 5 12.11 35.46 -50.27
C ASN A 5 10.96 35.34 -49.23
N LYS A 6 10.65 34.10 -48.79
CA LYS A 6 9.60 33.80 -47.80
C LYS A 6 10.14 32.98 -46.60
N SER A 7 11.14 33.50 -45.88
CA SER A 7 11.64 32.82 -44.66
C SER A 7 11.90 33.72 -43.46
N ARG A 8 11.87 35.05 -43.58
CA ARG A 8 12.38 35.95 -42.52
C ARG A 8 11.43 36.24 -41.34
N ASN A 9 10.15 35.87 -41.45
CA ASN A 9 9.13 36.17 -40.42
C ASN A 9 8.72 34.96 -39.58
N LYS A 10 9.10 33.73 -39.96
CA LYS A 10 8.76 32.52 -39.20
C LYS A 10 9.64 32.34 -37.96
N SER A 11 10.90 32.80 -38.00
CA SER A 11 11.84 32.64 -36.88
C SER A 11 11.52 33.55 -35.69
N LYS A 12 11.07 34.78 -35.93
CA LYS A 12 10.67 35.71 -34.86
C LYS A 12 9.38 35.27 -34.17
N MET A 13 8.44 34.68 -34.92
CA MET A 13 7.21 34.12 -34.37
C MET A 13 7.48 32.85 -33.56
N ALA A 14 8.40 32.00 -33.99
CA ALA A 14 8.84 30.82 -33.23
C ALA A 14 9.51 31.19 -31.91
N ALA A 15 10.34 32.25 -31.89
CA ALA A 15 11.01 32.71 -30.67
C ALA A 15 10.02 33.28 -29.64
N VAL A 16 8.99 34.02 -30.08
CA VAL A 16 7.95 34.55 -29.18
C VAL A 16 7.06 33.44 -28.61
N ILE A 17 6.73 32.42 -29.41
CA ILE A 17 6.00 31.23 -28.94
C ILE A 17 6.82 30.43 -27.94
N ALA A 18 8.13 30.30 -28.17
CA ALA A 18 9.03 29.61 -27.23
C ALA A 18 9.14 30.34 -25.88
N VAL A 19 9.23 31.67 -25.88
CA VAL A 19 9.27 32.46 -24.63
C VAL A 19 7.91 32.42 -23.90
N LEU A 20 6.78 32.44 -24.60
CA LEU A 20 5.45 32.25 -24.01
C LEU A 20 5.28 30.86 -23.39
N LEU A 21 5.78 29.79 -24.03
CA LEU A 21 5.78 28.43 -23.47
C LEU A 21 6.63 28.34 -22.19
N VAL A 22 7.80 28.97 -22.16
CA VAL A 22 8.67 29.01 -20.97
C VAL A 22 8.02 29.79 -19.83
N CYS A 23 7.27 30.87 -20.12
CA CYS A 23 6.51 31.60 -19.10
C CYS A 23 5.28 30.83 -18.59
N VAL A 24 4.63 29.99 -19.41
CA VAL A 24 3.53 29.11 -18.96
C VAL A 24 4.06 27.99 -18.06
N LEU A 25 5.27 27.48 -18.34
CA LEU A 25 5.95 26.51 -17.48
C LEU A 25 6.45 27.13 -16.16
N ALA A 26 6.71 28.44 -16.12
CA ALA A 26 7.18 29.13 -14.92
C ALA A 26 6.07 29.55 -13.95
N VAL A 27 4.80 29.59 -14.40
CA VAL A 27 3.64 29.97 -13.56
C VAL A 27 2.64 28.84 -13.38
N GLY A 28 2.65 27.84 -14.28
CA GLY A 28 1.97 26.57 -14.12
C GLY A 28 2.95 25.48 -13.71
N GLY A 29 3.32 25.47 -12.43
CA GLY A 29 4.01 24.33 -11.83
C GLY A 29 3.30 23.05 -12.25
N THR A 30 4.04 22.16 -12.89
CA THR A 30 3.53 20.90 -13.42
C THR A 30 2.86 20.11 -12.31
N ILE A 31 1.52 20.12 -12.27
CA ILE A 31 0.75 19.02 -11.68
C ILE A 31 0.98 17.79 -12.57
N ALA A 32 2.16 17.20 -12.45
CA ALA A 32 2.48 15.92 -13.05
C ALA A 32 1.69 14.86 -12.27
N TYR A 33 0.47 14.58 -12.71
CA TYR A 33 -0.30 13.45 -12.23
C TYR A 33 0.41 12.17 -12.66
N LEU A 34 1.18 11.55 -11.77
CA LEU A 34 1.73 10.23 -11.99
C LEU A 34 0.81 9.22 -11.33
N THR A 35 0.45 8.17 -12.04
CA THR A 35 -0.31 7.07 -11.46
C THR A 35 0.64 6.11 -10.74
N THR A 36 0.27 5.65 -9.55
CA THR A 36 0.86 4.49 -8.87
C THR A 36 -0.01 3.26 -9.12
N HIS A 37 0.62 2.14 -9.42
CA HIS A 37 -0.05 0.84 -9.43
C HIS A 37 0.15 0.21 -8.05
N SER A 38 -0.62 0.62 -7.05
CA SER A 38 -0.64 -0.16 -5.81
C SER A 38 -1.18 -1.56 -6.13
N LYS A 39 -0.63 -2.59 -5.48
CA LYS A 39 -1.15 -3.96 -5.64
C LYS A 39 -1.59 -4.45 -4.28
N LEU A 40 -2.83 -4.94 -4.24
CA LEU A 40 -3.28 -5.83 -3.20
C LEU A 40 -2.75 -7.22 -3.56
N THR A 41 -1.82 -7.75 -2.78
CA THR A 41 -1.18 -9.05 -3.04
C THR A 41 -1.58 -10.06 -1.96
N ASN A 42 -1.51 -11.34 -2.33
CA ASN A 42 -2.21 -12.43 -1.65
C ASN A 42 -1.80 -12.59 -0.17
N SER A 43 -2.69 -13.20 0.60
CA SER A 43 -2.42 -13.66 1.96
C SER A 43 -1.70 -15.00 1.93
N PHE A 44 -0.67 -15.15 2.75
CA PHE A 44 -0.01 -16.42 3.02
C PHE A 44 -0.55 -16.99 4.32
N THR A 45 -1.07 -18.23 4.29
CA THR A 45 -1.67 -18.85 5.47
C THR A 45 -0.93 -20.11 5.87
N VAL A 46 -0.68 -20.25 7.18
CA VAL A 46 -0.15 -21.47 7.80
C VAL A 46 -1.08 -21.91 8.92
N GLY A 47 -1.53 -23.17 8.85
CA GLY A 47 -2.52 -23.73 9.76
C GLY A 47 -3.93 -23.77 9.18
N ASN A 48 -4.94 -24.06 10.01
CA ASN A 48 -6.33 -24.07 9.59
C ASN A 48 -6.93 -22.66 9.65
N ILE A 49 -6.47 -21.80 8.74
CA ILE A 49 -6.94 -20.42 8.59
C ILE A 49 -7.86 -20.35 7.37
N GLY A 50 -9.14 -20.10 7.64
CA GLY A 50 -10.17 -20.01 6.61
C GLY A 50 -10.11 -18.68 5.84
N PRO A 51 -10.43 -18.70 4.54
CA PRO A 51 -10.64 -17.46 3.79
C PRO A 51 -11.88 -16.75 4.34
N ILE A 52 -11.92 -15.45 4.12
CA ILE A 52 -13.09 -14.62 4.44
C ILE A 52 -14.21 -14.82 3.42
N GLU A 53 -15.44 -14.84 3.92
CA GLU A 53 -16.65 -14.94 3.10
C GLU A 53 -17.10 -13.54 2.66
N PRO A 54 -17.18 -13.22 1.35
CA PRO A 54 -17.57 -11.89 0.88
C PRO A 54 -19.01 -11.49 1.23
N GLU A 55 -19.91 -12.45 1.41
CA GLU A 55 -21.29 -12.17 1.87
C GLU A 55 -21.38 -11.77 3.36
N LYS A 56 -20.26 -11.84 4.11
CA LYS A 56 -20.18 -11.43 5.51
C LYS A 56 -19.49 -10.07 5.63
N PRO A 57 -19.94 -9.20 6.55
CA PRO A 57 -19.42 -7.84 6.67
C PRO A 57 -17.92 -7.81 6.99
N GLY A 58 -17.31 -6.70 6.57
CA GLY A 58 -15.90 -6.40 6.77
C GLY A 58 -15.59 -5.90 8.20
N PRO A 59 -14.41 -5.29 8.39
CA PRO A 59 -14.05 -4.59 9.63
C PRO A 59 -15.04 -3.47 9.99
N ASP A 60 -15.73 -2.92 8.99
CA ASP A 60 -16.82 -1.99 9.18
C ASP A 60 -18.17 -2.72 8.99
N PRO A 61 -18.97 -2.90 10.05
CA PRO A 61 -20.25 -3.59 9.96
C PRO A 61 -21.30 -2.81 9.16
N GLU A 62 -21.11 -1.50 8.97
CA GLU A 62 -22.00 -0.67 8.14
C GLU A 62 -21.64 -0.77 6.64
N VAL A 63 -20.46 -1.32 6.31
CA VAL A 63 -19.98 -1.51 4.94
C VAL A 63 -19.89 -3.01 4.63
N PRO A 64 -20.93 -3.59 4.00
CA PRO A 64 -20.86 -4.95 3.47
C PRO A 64 -19.71 -5.07 2.46
N ILE A 65 -19.06 -6.23 2.45
CA ILE A 65 -18.13 -6.56 1.36
C ILE A 65 -18.96 -6.81 0.11
N ASP A 66 -18.58 -6.16 -0.99
CA ASP A 66 -19.17 -6.40 -2.28
C ASP A 66 -18.56 -7.70 -2.85
N PRO A 67 -19.33 -8.79 -3.04
CA PRO A 67 -18.81 -10.03 -3.57
C PRO A 67 -18.31 -9.91 -5.01
N ASP A 68 -18.75 -8.89 -5.75
CA ASP A 68 -18.34 -8.63 -7.13
C ASP A 68 -17.08 -7.75 -7.20
N ASP A 69 -16.76 -6.99 -6.14
CA ASP A 69 -15.57 -6.13 -6.07
C ASP A 69 -14.35 -6.88 -5.49
N THR A 70 -13.93 -7.91 -6.22
CA THR A 70 -12.72 -8.69 -5.92
C THR A 70 -11.43 -7.88 -6.01
N THR A 71 -11.47 -6.63 -6.49
CA THR A 71 -10.28 -5.78 -6.52
C THR A 71 -9.87 -5.36 -5.11
N LYS A 72 -10.84 -5.17 -4.21
CA LYS A 72 -10.60 -4.76 -2.83
C LYS A 72 -10.32 -5.92 -1.90
N LEU A 73 -10.53 -7.15 -2.34
CA LEU A 73 -10.40 -8.36 -1.57
C LEU A 73 -9.36 -9.30 -2.20
N ASN A 74 -8.27 -9.59 -1.48
CA ASN A 74 -7.28 -10.56 -1.92
C ASN A 74 -6.89 -11.53 -0.79
N GLY A 75 -7.40 -12.76 -0.86
CA GLY A 75 -7.22 -13.75 0.20
C GLY A 75 -7.84 -13.26 1.51
N ASN A 76 -7.02 -13.11 2.55
CA ASN A 76 -7.41 -12.59 3.87
C ASN A 76 -7.21 -11.08 4.02
N LEU A 77 -6.91 -10.35 2.95
CA LEU A 77 -6.62 -8.92 2.98
C LEU A 77 -7.75 -8.14 2.27
N TYR A 78 -8.19 -7.04 2.89
CA TYR A 78 -9.26 -6.18 2.38
C TYR A 78 -8.89 -4.70 2.47
N GLU A 79 -9.12 -3.94 1.41
CA GLU A 79 -8.89 -2.49 1.32
C GLU A 79 -10.12 -1.77 0.73
N PRO A 80 -11.12 -1.38 1.56
CA PRO A 80 -12.41 -0.89 1.08
C PRO A 80 -12.33 0.39 0.24
N HIS A 81 -11.35 1.24 0.51
CA HIS A 81 -11.20 2.54 -0.16
C HIS A 81 -10.10 2.54 -1.22
N TRP A 82 -9.39 1.42 -1.40
CA TRP A 82 -8.36 1.34 -2.42
C TRP A 82 -8.94 1.44 -3.83
N VAL A 83 -8.24 2.21 -4.67
CA VAL A 83 -8.54 2.37 -6.09
C VAL A 83 -7.27 2.07 -6.87
N ALA A 84 -7.37 1.10 -7.78
CA ALA A 84 -6.30 0.81 -8.73
C ALA A 84 -5.90 2.07 -9.51
N ASP A 85 -4.63 2.20 -9.83
CA ASP A 85 -4.11 3.29 -10.66
C ASP A 85 -4.34 4.70 -10.07
N SER A 86 -4.35 4.79 -8.74
CA SER A 86 -4.47 6.04 -7.99
C SER A 86 -3.42 7.07 -8.40
N LYS A 87 -3.84 8.33 -8.51
CA LYS A 87 -2.94 9.44 -8.86
C LYS A 87 -2.13 9.88 -7.65
N LEU A 88 -0.82 10.00 -7.84
CA LEU A 88 0.11 10.63 -6.93
C LEU A 88 0.09 12.14 -7.18
N MET A 89 -0.23 12.90 -6.14
CA MET A 89 -0.16 14.35 -6.14
C MET A 89 0.59 14.80 -4.88
N PRO A 90 1.62 15.65 -4.99
CA PRO A 90 2.31 16.19 -3.82
C PRO A 90 1.34 16.86 -2.85
N GLY A 91 1.44 16.52 -1.57
CA GLY A 91 0.57 17.02 -0.50
C GLY A 91 -0.79 16.33 -0.37
N ASN A 92 -1.09 15.33 -1.22
CA ASN A 92 -2.33 14.55 -1.15
C ASN A 92 -2.09 13.16 -0.58
N THR A 93 -3.19 12.46 -0.31
CA THR A 93 -3.20 11.08 0.16
C THR A 93 -3.71 10.12 -0.92
N VAL A 94 -3.18 8.91 -0.93
CA VAL A 94 -3.70 7.76 -1.67
C VAL A 94 -4.41 6.84 -0.68
N ALA A 95 -5.69 6.55 -0.92
CA ALA A 95 -6.46 5.67 -0.07
C ALA A 95 -5.90 4.24 -0.12
N LYS A 96 -5.54 3.73 1.05
CA LYS A 96 -4.95 2.41 1.28
C LYS A 96 -5.21 2.08 2.74
N ASP A 97 -6.04 1.08 2.97
CA ASP A 97 -6.59 0.75 4.27
C ASP A 97 -6.58 -0.76 4.51
N PRO A 98 -5.39 -1.38 4.63
CA PRO A 98 -5.26 -2.82 4.69
C PRO A 98 -5.77 -3.39 6.02
N TYR A 99 -6.92 -4.04 5.94
CA TYR A 99 -7.46 -4.90 6.99
C TYR A 99 -7.15 -6.35 6.69
N VAL A 100 -6.84 -7.12 7.72
CA VAL A 100 -6.67 -8.56 7.62
C VAL A 100 -7.82 -9.25 8.34
N GLY A 101 -8.40 -10.28 7.73
CA GLY A 101 -9.52 -11.01 8.30
C GLY A 101 -9.42 -12.51 8.08
N VAL A 102 -10.05 -13.27 8.97
CA VAL A 102 -10.14 -14.72 8.91
C VAL A 102 -11.59 -15.16 8.87
N GLY A 103 -11.87 -16.24 8.14
CA GLY A 103 -13.20 -16.83 8.08
C GLY A 103 -13.64 -17.49 9.39
N PRO A 104 -14.94 -17.79 9.56
CA PRO A 104 -15.45 -18.54 10.71
C PRO A 104 -14.69 -19.85 10.93
N GLY A 105 -14.47 -20.23 12.19
CA GLY A 105 -13.81 -21.47 12.58
C GLY A 105 -12.28 -21.48 12.40
N SER A 106 -11.67 -20.39 11.94
CA SER A 106 -10.22 -20.29 11.83
C SER A 106 -9.54 -20.36 13.18
N GLU A 107 -8.43 -21.09 13.27
CA GLU A 107 -7.62 -21.15 14.49
C GLU A 107 -7.09 -19.77 14.89
N ALA A 108 -6.80 -19.60 16.17
CA ALA A 108 -6.11 -18.41 16.67
C ALA A 108 -4.78 -18.24 15.92
N CYS A 109 -4.52 -17.04 15.41
CA CYS A 109 -3.36 -16.77 14.57
C CYS A 109 -2.74 -15.39 14.81
N ASP A 110 -1.42 -15.35 14.61
CA ASP A 110 -0.66 -14.13 14.50
C ASP A 110 -0.77 -13.57 13.08
N VAL A 111 -0.88 -12.25 12.99
CA VAL A 111 -1.05 -11.53 11.73
C VAL A 111 0.16 -10.62 11.51
N TYR A 112 0.79 -10.79 10.36
CA TYR A 112 1.86 -9.93 9.87
C TYR A 112 1.46 -9.30 8.55
N VAL A 113 1.80 -8.03 8.38
CA VAL A 113 1.61 -7.28 7.14
C VAL A 113 2.95 -6.73 6.68
N TYR A 114 3.28 -6.97 5.41
CA TYR A 114 4.47 -6.44 4.78
C TYR A 114 4.11 -5.41 3.72
N VAL A 115 4.64 -4.20 3.88
CA VAL A 115 4.43 -3.07 2.97
C VAL A 115 5.72 -2.82 2.20
N THR A 116 5.67 -2.97 0.88
CA THR A 116 6.82 -2.70 0.00
C THR A 116 6.57 -1.44 -0.80
N ASN A 117 7.52 -0.50 -0.74
CA ASN A 117 7.55 0.66 -1.62
C ASN A 117 8.64 0.46 -2.68
N GLU A 118 8.24 0.44 -3.95
CA GLU A 118 9.13 0.20 -5.09
C GLU A 118 9.69 1.47 -5.73
N MET A 119 9.57 2.61 -5.05
CA MET A 119 10.20 3.85 -5.48
C MET A 119 11.64 3.93 -4.95
N VAL A 120 12.55 4.46 -5.78
CA VAL A 120 13.94 4.71 -5.39
C VAL A 120 13.98 5.73 -4.25
N ASN A 121 13.24 6.84 -4.37
CA ASN A 121 13.03 7.77 -3.27
C ASN A 121 11.75 7.42 -2.50
N ASN A 122 11.83 6.41 -1.64
CA ASN A 122 10.68 5.96 -0.86
C ASN A 122 10.28 6.94 0.26
N GLN A 123 11.10 7.92 0.62
CA GLN A 123 10.84 8.91 1.68
C GLN A 123 9.74 9.92 1.32
N MET A 124 9.37 10.02 0.04
CA MET A 124 8.32 10.93 -0.43
C MET A 124 6.92 10.34 -0.32
N MET A 125 6.78 9.07 0.05
CA MET A 125 5.50 8.40 0.26
C MET A 125 5.53 7.59 1.55
N TYR A 126 4.70 7.96 2.50
CA TYR A 126 4.74 7.41 3.85
C TYR A 126 3.35 7.36 4.48
N PHE A 127 3.18 6.53 5.49
CA PHE A 127 1.90 6.36 6.19
C PHE A 127 2.09 6.45 7.71
N ALA A 128 1.02 6.87 8.39
CA ALA A 128 0.94 6.80 9.84
C ALA A 128 0.33 5.45 10.22
N MET A 129 1.04 4.70 11.07
CA MET A 129 0.52 3.44 11.58
C MET A 129 -0.59 3.69 12.60
N ASN A 130 -1.68 2.92 12.49
CA ASN A 130 -2.78 2.94 13.44
C ASN A 130 -2.42 2.20 14.74
N GLU A 131 -3.16 2.48 15.81
CA GLU A 131 -3.03 1.75 17.07
C GLU A 131 -3.38 0.27 16.92
N GLY A 132 -2.79 -0.59 17.77
CA GLY A 132 -2.97 -2.05 17.72
C GLY A 132 -2.02 -2.75 16.76
N TRP A 133 -1.06 -2.01 16.20
CA TRP A 133 0.00 -2.52 15.35
C TRP A 133 1.36 -2.15 15.90
N SER A 134 2.32 -3.07 15.74
CA SER A 134 3.72 -2.88 16.09
C SER A 134 4.60 -2.99 14.87
N ALA A 135 5.55 -2.05 14.73
CA ALA A 135 6.62 -2.15 13.74
C ALA A 135 7.64 -3.20 14.18
N VAL A 136 7.89 -4.20 13.34
CA VAL A 136 8.84 -5.28 13.62
C VAL A 136 10.19 -5.00 12.96
N GLU A 137 10.16 -4.74 11.66
CA GLU A 137 11.33 -4.38 10.85
C GLU A 137 10.84 -3.41 9.78
N ALA A 138 10.91 -2.10 10.07
CA ALA A 138 10.29 -1.09 9.24
C ALA A 138 11.18 0.13 9.01
N ASP A 139 11.04 0.70 7.82
CA ASP A 139 11.69 1.95 7.43
C ASP A 139 10.86 3.12 7.96
N ALA A 140 11.40 3.82 8.95
CA ALA A 140 10.76 4.96 9.59
C ALA A 140 11.38 6.28 9.16
N ILE A 141 10.54 7.30 9.01
CA ILE A 141 10.94 8.68 8.80
C ILE A 141 10.30 9.59 9.85
N THR A 142 10.85 10.78 10.02
CA THR A 142 10.25 11.82 10.88
C THR A 142 9.82 13.00 10.02
N VAL A 143 8.55 13.35 10.10
CA VAL A 143 7.97 14.54 9.45
C VAL A 143 7.27 15.34 10.52
N ASP A 144 7.63 16.62 10.67
CA ASP A 144 7.04 17.52 11.66
C ASP A 144 6.98 16.93 13.08
N GLN A 145 8.09 16.31 13.52
CA GLN A 145 8.25 15.65 14.83
C GLN A 145 7.36 14.41 15.05
N LYS A 146 6.68 13.92 14.02
CA LYS A 146 5.89 12.68 14.05
C LYS A 146 6.58 11.59 13.24
N THR A 147 6.53 10.36 13.76
CA THR A 147 7.03 9.17 13.07
C THR A 147 6.02 8.69 12.03
N TYR A 148 6.54 8.40 10.84
CA TYR A 148 5.82 7.76 9.75
C TYR A 148 6.67 6.59 9.21
N TYR A 149 6.06 5.74 8.38
CA TYR A 149 6.72 4.59 7.79
C TYR A 149 6.64 4.63 6.27
N THR A 150 7.70 4.23 5.58
CA THR A 150 7.76 4.14 4.12
C THR A 150 7.57 2.72 3.60
N GLY A 151 7.63 1.73 4.50
CA GLY A 151 7.52 0.31 4.21
C GLY A 151 8.02 -0.51 5.40
N GLY A 152 7.91 -1.83 5.30
CA GLY A 152 8.39 -2.75 6.33
C GLY A 152 7.41 -3.81 6.75
N LEU A 153 7.83 -4.58 7.75
CA LEU A 153 7.08 -5.65 8.40
C LEU A 153 6.44 -5.15 9.70
N PHE A 154 5.14 -5.39 9.82
CA PHE A 154 4.31 -4.99 10.94
C PHE A 154 3.55 -6.20 11.49
N LYS A 155 3.31 -6.23 12.80
CA LYS A 155 2.53 -7.27 13.49
C LYS A 155 1.26 -6.65 14.06
N TYR A 156 0.12 -7.33 13.92
CA TYR A 156 -1.09 -6.97 14.67
C TYR A 156 -0.97 -7.47 16.10
N ASP A 157 -1.12 -6.59 17.08
CA ASP A 157 -0.79 -6.88 18.48
C ASP A 157 -1.72 -7.93 19.10
N ALA A 158 -2.99 -7.94 18.70
CA ALA A 158 -4.01 -8.80 19.29
C ALA A 158 -4.09 -10.20 18.65
N GLY A 159 -3.52 -10.39 17.46
CA GLY A 159 -3.82 -11.56 16.62
C GLY A 159 -5.30 -11.63 16.22
N LEU A 160 -5.72 -12.75 15.61
CA LEU A 160 -7.12 -13.03 15.30
C LEU A 160 -7.50 -14.41 15.81
N ASP A 161 -8.74 -14.58 16.27
CA ASP A 161 -9.27 -15.89 16.68
C ASP A 161 -10.73 -16.02 16.24
N ALA A 162 -10.99 -16.94 15.32
CA ALA A 162 -12.33 -17.28 14.86
C ALA A 162 -12.75 -18.70 15.27
N SER A 163 -12.02 -19.36 16.17
CA SER A 163 -12.20 -20.77 16.52
C SER A 163 -13.60 -21.08 17.05
N ASN A 164 -14.21 -20.11 17.72
CA ASN A 164 -15.56 -20.19 18.28
C ASN A 164 -16.61 -19.38 17.50
N VAL A 165 -16.24 -18.84 16.33
CA VAL A 165 -17.10 -18.03 15.46
C VAL A 165 -17.63 -18.90 14.33
N LYS A 166 -18.93 -18.84 14.04
CA LYS A 166 -19.59 -19.76 13.09
C LYS A 166 -20.17 -19.09 11.85
N ASP A 167 -20.41 -17.79 11.92
CA ASP A 167 -21.31 -17.12 10.99
C ASP A 167 -20.83 -15.73 10.56
N LYS A 168 -19.61 -15.33 10.95
CA LYS A 168 -19.01 -14.07 10.51
C LYS A 168 -17.49 -14.17 10.40
N ASN A 169 -16.94 -13.34 9.54
CA ASN A 169 -15.50 -13.10 9.50
C ASN A 169 -15.06 -12.38 10.78
N VAL A 170 -13.81 -12.60 11.19
CA VAL A 170 -13.14 -11.86 12.25
C VAL A 170 -12.03 -11.03 11.62
N TRP A 171 -11.99 -9.74 11.94
CA TRP A 171 -11.11 -8.77 11.32
C TRP A 171 -10.21 -8.11 12.34
N THR A 172 -9.08 -7.56 11.88
CA THR A 172 -8.34 -6.55 12.63
C THR A 172 -9.25 -5.37 12.94
N ASP A 173 -9.20 -4.84 14.17
CA ASP A 173 -10.08 -3.75 14.62
C ASP A 173 -9.83 -2.45 13.86
N LYS A 174 -8.59 -2.22 13.45
CA LYS A 174 -8.15 -1.09 12.62
C LYS A 174 -7.26 -1.61 11.49
N ALA A 175 -7.33 -0.98 10.32
CA ALA A 175 -6.35 -1.18 9.26
C ALA A 175 -4.95 -0.85 9.77
N LEU A 176 -3.89 -1.39 9.15
CA LEU A 176 -2.51 -1.02 9.52
C LEU A 176 -2.28 0.50 9.43
N PHE A 177 -2.85 1.13 8.41
CA PHE A 177 -2.88 2.57 8.19
C PHE A 177 -4.10 2.90 7.31
N ASP A 178 -4.53 4.17 7.25
CA ASP A 178 -5.74 4.55 6.49
C ASP A 178 -5.43 5.08 5.08
N ASN A 179 -4.20 5.56 4.87
CA ASN A 179 -3.74 6.11 3.61
C ASN A 179 -2.22 6.21 3.55
N VAL A 180 -1.71 6.33 2.33
CA VAL A 180 -0.33 6.77 2.06
C VAL A 180 -0.35 8.27 1.75
N LEU A 181 0.44 9.04 2.49
CA LEU A 181 0.68 10.46 2.24
C LEU A 181 1.77 10.62 1.19
N VAL A 182 1.55 11.52 0.23
CA VAL A 182 2.58 11.98 -0.70
C VAL A 182 3.12 13.31 -0.18
N SER A 183 4.44 13.39 0.02
CA SER A 183 5.08 14.61 0.52
C SER A 183 4.75 15.83 -0.34
N LYS A 184 4.54 16.98 0.30
CA LYS A 184 4.36 18.27 -0.40
C LYS A 184 5.59 18.68 -1.20
N ASP A 185 6.75 18.18 -0.80
CA ASP A 185 8.05 18.48 -1.43
C ASP A 185 8.40 17.48 -2.55
N ALA A 186 7.52 16.50 -2.80
CA ALA A 186 7.71 15.50 -3.85
C ALA A 186 7.63 16.12 -5.24
N ASN A 187 8.46 15.63 -6.16
CA ASN A 187 8.47 16.00 -7.57
C ASN A 187 8.57 14.75 -8.46
N ILE A 188 8.50 14.93 -9.79
CA ILE A 188 8.45 13.81 -10.75
C ILE A 188 9.66 12.86 -10.66
N GLU A 189 10.83 13.38 -10.28
CA GLU A 189 12.09 12.62 -10.20
C GLU A 189 12.12 11.71 -8.96
N ASP A 190 11.31 12.02 -7.94
CA ASP A 190 11.16 11.16 -6.77
C ASP A 190 10.37 9.89 -7.09
N PHE A 191 9.57 9.93 -8.16
CA PHE A 191 8.73 8.83 -8.58
C PHE A 191 9.40 7.96 -9.66
N VAL A 192 10.68 7.64 -9.46
CA VAL A 192 11.41 6.62 -10.22
C VAL A 192 11.26 5.27 -9.53
N ALA A 193 10.78 4.26 -10.25
CA ALA A 193 10.70 2.90 -9.74
C ALA A 193 12.10 2.27 -9.69
N LYS A 194 12.33 1.32 -8.78
CA LYS A 194 13.56 0.52 -8.75
C LYS A 194 13.74 -0.25 -10.07
N GLU A 195 14.97 -0.60 -10.41
CA GLU A 195 15.34 -1.21 -11.70
C GLU A 195 14.62 -2.54 -11.96
N ASP A 196 14.35 -3.32 -10.91
CA ASP A 196 13.66 -4.61 -10.92
C ASP A 196 12.17 -4.52 -10.60
N ALA A 197 11.64 -3.33 -10.32
CA ALA A 197 10.25 -3.13 -9.98
C ALA A 197 9.34 -3.28 -11.20
N THR A 198 8.18 -3.90 -10.99
CA THR A 198 7.14 -4.02 -12.04
C THR A 198 6.39 -2.72 -12.33
N GLY A 199 6.75 -1.63 -11.63
CA GLY A 199 6.17 -0.30 -11.80
C GLY A 199 6.35 0.55 -10.55
N ARG A 200 5.69 1.71 -10.54
CA ARG A 200 5.59 2.57 -9.37
C ARG A 200 4.53 1.98 -8.45
N THR A 201 4.92 1.20 -7.46
CA THR A 201 3.96 0.41 -6.67
C THR A 201 4.21 0.52 -5.19
N ILE A 202 3.13 0.65 -4.42
CA ILE A 202 3.11 0.30 -3.00
C ILE A 202 2.27 -0.96 -2.87
N THR A 203 2.91 -2.01 -2.39
CA THR A 203 2.35 -3.35 -2.31
C THR A 203 2.11 -3.72 -0.86
N VAL A 204 0.94 -4.30 -0.57
CA VAL A 204 0.61 -4.82 0.76
C VAL A 204 0.36 -6.32 0.66
N GLN A 205 1.03 -7.07 1.53
CA GLN A 205 0.90 -8.53 1.66
C GLN A 205 0.60 -8.87 3.11
N ALA A 206 -0.20 -9.91 3.34
CA ALA A 206 -0.48 -10.43 4.67
C ALA A 206 0.08 -11.84 4.84
N PHE A 207 0.50 -12.17 6.05
CA PHE A 207 0.90 -13.52 6.47
C PHE A 207 0.19 -13.84 7.78
N LEU A 208 -0.53 -14.96 7.79
CA LEU A 208 -1.23 -15.49 8.95
C LEU A 208 -0.66 -16.84 9.32
N HIS A 209 -0.41 -17.04 10.61
CA HIS A 209 0.12 -18.29 11.13
C HIS A 209 -0.57 -18.64 12.44
N GLN A 210 -1.02 -19.88 12.58
CA GLN A 210 -1.58 -20.38 13.84
C GLN A 210 -0.67 -20.04 15.03
N SER A 211 -1.23 -19.52 16.10
CA SER A 211 -0.46 -19.18 17.31
C SER A 211 -0.11 -20.42 18.13
N LYS A 212 -0.84 -21.52 17.92
CA LYS A 212 -0.66 -22.78 18.63
C LYS A 212 -0.32 -23.92 17.69
N ASP A 213 0.47 -24.89 18.15
CA ASP A 213 0.74 -26.14 17.43
C ASP A 213 -0.47 -27.11 17.48
N ALA A 214 -0.32 -28.26 16.81
CA ALA A 214 -1.37 -29.28 16.77
C ALA A 214 -1.70 -29.90 18.16
N GLN A 215 -0.87 -29.66 19.17
CA GLN A 215 -1.07 -30.10 20.55
C GLN A 215 -1.67 -28.99 21.42
N GLY A 216 -1.87 -27.79 20.87
CA GLY A 216 -2.41 -26.62 21.57
C GLY A 216 -1.35 -25.82 22.34
N THR A 217 -0.06 -26.10 22.12
CA THR A 217 1.06 -25.35 22.73
C THR A 217 1.29 -24.07 21.96
N GLU A 218 1.51 -22.95 22.65
CA GLU A 218 1.90 -21.70 22.00
C GLU A 218 3.20 -21.89 21.21
N ILE A 219 3.21 -21.36 19.99
CA ILE A 219 4.39 -21.32 19.13
C ILE A 219 5.15 -20.04 19.45
N GLU A 220 6.45 -20.17 19.66
CA GLU A 220 7.32 -19.03 19.97
C GLU A 220 7.24 -17.95 18.89
N ASP A 221 7.10 -16.68 19.32
CA ASP A 221 6.99 -15.52 18.44
C ASP A 221 8.11 -15.46 17.39
N ASN A 222 9.33 -15.85 17.76
CA ASN A 222 10.48 -15.84 16.87
C ASN A 222 10.36 -16.86 15.72
N VAL A 223 9.71 -18.00 15.95
CA VAL A 223 9.48 -19.03 14.94
C VAL A 223 8.51 -18.49 13.90
N ILE A 224 7.42 -17.89 14.37
CA ILE A 224 6.39 -17.29 13.50
C ILE A 224 6.98 -16.11 12.72
N LEU A 225 7.77 -15.26 13.37
CA LEU A 225 8.44 -14.13 12.74
C LEU A 225 9.39 -14.58 11.62
N GLU A 226 10.24 -15.58 11.85
CA GLU A 226 11.15 -16.06 10.80
C GLU A 226 10.37 -16.73 9.65
N ALA A 227 9.23 -17.37 9.92
CA ALA A 227 8.34 -17.88 8.89
C ALA A 227 7.72 -16.75 8.06
N ALA A 228 7.26 -15.67 8.70
CA ALA A 228 6.73 -14.48 8.03
C ALA A 228 7.80 -13.83 7.14
N LYS A 229 9.01 -13.60 7.68
CA LYS A 229 10.13 -13.06 6.92
C LYS A 229 10.46 -13.91 5.69
N LYS A 230 10.49 -15.23 5.86
CA LYS A 230 10.72 -16.16 4.74
C LYS A 230 9.61 -16.08 3.69
N ALA A 231 8.34 -16.00 4.10
CA ALA A 231 7.21 -15.87 3.17
C ALA A 231 7.27 -14.58 2.34
N PHE A 232 7.72 -13.49 2.96
CA PHE A 232 7.90 -12.21 2.29
C PHE A 232 9.24 -12.05 1.54
N GLY A 233 10.12 -13.06 1.59
CA GLY A 233 11.44 -12.99 0.97
C GLY A 233 12.41 -12.02 1.65
N ILE A 234 12.17 -11.68 2.93
CA ILE A 234 13.04 -10.81 3.72
C ILE A 234 14.26 -11.63 4.16
N THR A 235 15.37 -11.53 3.45
CA THR A 235 16.65 -12.15 3.82
C THR A 235 17.46 -11.18 4.69
N LYS A 236 17.89 -11.65 5.87
CA LYS A 236 18.84 -10.95 6.75
C LYS A 236 20.15 -10.59 6.03
#